data_AF-A0A7C6BMN9-F1
#
_entry.id   AF-A0A7C6BMN9-F1
#
_cell.length_a   1.000
_cell.length_b   1.000
_cell.length_c   1.000
_cell.angle_alpha   90.00
_cell.angle_beta   90.00
_cell.angle_gamma   90.00
#
_symmetry.space_group_name_H-M   'P 1'
#
loop_
_entity.id
_entity.type
_entity.pdbx_description
1 polymer ?
#
loop_
_entity_poly.entity_id
_entity_poly.type
_entity_poly.pdbx_seq_one_letter_code
_entity_poly.pdbx_strand_id
1 'polypeptide(L)' 'LYFSTLTEVPITRSLIEMGMSSGSAIAFLLAGPALSLPSMILINRIMGIKRGMTYIILVILFSALAGSVYELIF' A
#
# COMPACT_ATOMS: atom_id res chain seq x y z
N LEU A 1 9.15 -0.52 -8.39
CA LEU A 1 10.11 -0.65 -7.28
C LEU A 1 9.61 -1.71 -6.31
N TYR A 2 10.52 -2.52 -5.76
CA TYR A 2 10.25 -3.38 -4.60
C TYR A 2 10.92 -2.68 -3.41
N PHE A 3 10.13 -2.16 -2.48
CA PHE A 3 10.66 -1.62 -1.24
C PHE A 3 10.77 -2.76 -0.23
N SER A 4 11.92 -2.90 0.41
CA SER A 4 11.97 -3.74 1.60
C SER A 4 11.16 -3.03 2.69
N THR A 5 10.42 -3.76 3.50
CA THR A 5 9.66 -3.21 4.63
C THR A 5 10.51 -2.32 5.55
N LEU A 6 11.82 -2.61 5.66
CA LEU A 6 12.79 -1.79 6.40
C LEU A 6 13.06 -0.41 5.76
N THR A 7 12.84 -0.26 4.45
CA THR A 7 13.02 1.01 3.73
C THR A 7 11.74 1.83 3.61
N GLU A 8 10.56 1.19 3.66
CA GLU A 8 9.29 1.93 3.57
C GLU A 8 9.06 2.83 4.77
N VAL A 9 9.39 2.39 5.98
CA VAL A 9 9.21 3.18 7.20
C VAL A 9 10.00 4.50 7.17
N PRO A 10 11.33 4.52 6.90
CA PRO A 10 12.07 5.78 6.82
C PRO A 10 11.60 6.66 5.65
N ILE A 11 11.25 6.08 4.49
CA ILE A 11 10.71 6.83 3.34
C ILE A 11 9.39 7.50 3.72
N THR A 12 8.49 6.75 4.35
CA THR A 12 7.20 7.27 4.82
C THR A 12 7.41 8.40 5.80
N ARG A 13 8.36 8.26 6.73
CA ARG A 13 8.70 9.32 7.68
C ARG A 13 9.19 10.58 6.98
N SER A 14 10.10 10.46 6.01
CA SER A 14 10.57 11.60 5.22
C SER A 14 9.44 12.24 4.41
N LEU A 15 8.50 11.46 3.89
CA LEU A 15 7.32 12.00 3.19
C LEU A 15 6.38 12.76 4.13
N ILE A 16 6.18 12.28 5.37
CA ILE A 16 5.42 12.99 6.40
C ILE A 16 6.12 14.33 6.72
N GLU A 17 7.44 14.33 6.88
CA GLU A 17 8.23 15.54 7.10
C GLU A 17 8.13 16.53 5.93
N MET A 18 7.85 16.05 4.71
CA MET A 18 7.57 16.86 3.52
C MET A 18 6.08 17.26 3.37
N GLY A 19 5.21 16.92 4.33
CA GLY A 19 3.80 17.33 4.36
C GLY A 19 2.79 16.26 3.93
N MET A 20 3.18 14.99 3.82
CA MET A 20 2.22 13.90 3.62
C MET A 20 1.33 13.71 4.85
N SER A 21 0.02 13.55 4.64
CA SER A 21 -0.92 13.30 5.74
C SER A 21 -0.73 11.93 6.40
N SER A 22 -1.16 11.81 7.65
CA SER A 22 -1.02 10.59 8.45
C SER A 22 -1.81 9.42 7.86
N GLY A 23 -3.01 9.68 7.34
CA GLY A 23 -3.85 8.70 6.66
C GLY A 23 -3.25 8.24 5.35
N SER A 24 -2.64 9.16 4.57
CA SER A 24 -1.90 8.80 3.36
C SER A 24 -0.67 7.94 3.68
N ALA A 25 0.00 8.23 4.79
CA ALA A 25 1.12 7.43 5.29
C ALA A 25 0.69 6.00 5.63
N ILE A 26 -0.43 5.82 6.31
CA ILE A 26 -0.98 4.51 6.65
C ILE A 26 -1.41 3.76 5.40
N ALA A 27 -2.12 4.42 4.48
CA ALA A 27 -2.50 3.81 3.21
C ALA A 27 -1.26 3.35 2.41
N PHE A 28 -0.18 4.15 2.40
CA PHE A 28 1.08 3.80 1.76
C PHE A 28 1.75 2.59 2.43
N LEU A 29 1.88 2.58 3.76
CA LEU A 29 2.50 1.48 4.50
C LEU A 29 1.73 0.15 4.35
N LEU A 30 0.40 0.21 4.24
CA LEU A 30 -0.44 -0.97 4.02
C LEU A 30 -0.35 -1.48 2.58
N ALA A 31 -0.31 -0.58 1.60
CA ALA A 31 -0.33 -0.93 0.18
C ALA A 31 1.06 -1.25 -0.40
N GLY A 32 2.13 -0.62 0.11
CA GLY A 32 3.47 -0.62 -0.49
C GLY A 32 4.03 -2.01 -0.86
N PRO A 33 4.16 -2.95 0.11
CA PRO A 33 4.69 -4.28 -0.18
C PRO A 33 3.74 -5.11 -1.06
N ALA A 34 2.44 -4.99 -0.79
CA ALA A 34 1.39 -5.78 -1.41
C ALA A 34 1.18 -5.42 -2.89
N LEU A 35 1.35 -4.16 -3.25
CA LEU A 35 1.17 -3.61 -4.60
C LEU A 35 2.49 -3.31 -5.31
N SER A 36 3.61 -3.86 -4.84
CA SER A 36 4.86 -3.80 -5.59
C SER A 36 4.70 -4.52 -6.93
N LEU A 37 5.35 -4.00 -7.99
CA LEU A 37 5.24 -4.58 -9.33
C LEU A 37 5.59 -6.09 -9.35
N PRO A 38 6.67 -6.56 -8.67
CA PRO A 38 6.94 -7.99 -8.57
C PRO A 38 5.84 -8.78 -7.87
N SER A 39 5.28 -8.27 -6.76
CA SER A 39 4.16 -8.90 -6.04
C SER A 39 2.92 -9.06 -6.92
N MET A 40 2.56 -8.00 -7.66
CA MET A 40 1.41 -8.01 -8.56
C MET A 40 1.58 -9.00 -9.73
N ILE A 41 2.79 -9.08 -10.31
CA ILE A 41 3.08 -10.04 -11.36
C ILE A 41 3.00 -11.47 -10.80
N LEU A 42 3.58 -11.70 -9.63
CA LEU A 42 3.60 -13.01 -8.98
C LEU A 42 2.18 -13.47 -8.61
N ILE A 43 1.36 -12.60 -8.01
CA ILE A 43 -0.01 -12.94 -7.61
C ILE A 43 -0.87 -13.28 -8.83
N ASN A 44 -0.73 -12.52 -9.93
CA ASN A 44 -1.43 -12.78 -11.18
C ASN A 44 -0.98 -14.09 -11.83
N ARG A 45 0.30 -14.46 -11.70
CA ARG A 45 0.84 -15.72 -12.23
C ARG A 45 0.40 -16.94 -11.42
N ILE A 46 0.31 -16.83 -10.09
CA ILE A 46 -0.07 -17.95 -9.21
C ILE A 46 -1.59 -18.13 -9.18
N MET A 47 -2.36 -17.04 -9.06
CA MET A 47 -3.82 -17.10 -8.87
C MET A 47 -4.61 -16.96 -10.18
N GLY A 48 -3.95 -16.57 -11.26
CA GLY A 48 -4.58 -16.16 -12.52
C GLY A 48 -5.08 -14.71 -12.48
N ILE A 49 -5.13 -14.08 -13.65
CA ILE A 49 -5.39 -12.63 -13.79
C ILE A 49 -6.70 -12.17 -13.13
N LYS A 50 -7.78 -12.97 -13.20
CA LYS A 50 -9.08 -12.61 -12.61
C LYS A 50 -9.00 -12.47 -11.09
N ARG A 51 -8.39 -13.46 -10.42
CA ARG A 51 -8.26 -13.48 -8.95
C ARG A 51 -7.18 -12.52 -8.48
N GLY A 52 -6.06 -12.43 -9.18
CA GLY A 52 -4.99 -11.49 -8.85
C GLY A 52 -5.43 -10.03 -8.98
N MET A 53 -6.21 -9.68 -10.01
CA MET A 53 -6.81 -8.35 -10.11
C MET A 53 -7.82 -8.08 -9.00
N THR A 54 -8.63 -9.08 -8.62
CA THR A 54 -9.55 -8.93 -7.49
C THR A 54 -8.78 -8.60 -6.20
N TYR A 55 -7.69 -9.34 -5.93
CA TYR A 55 -6.81 -9.07 -4.79
C TYR A 55 -6.23 -7.66 -4.82
N ILE A 56 -5.68 -7.22 -5.96
CA ILE A 56 -5.10 -5.88 -6.12
C ILE A 56 -6.12 -4.79 -5.80
N ILE A 57 -7.34 -4.90 -6.36
CA ILE A 57 -8.41 -3.93 -6.12
C ILE A 57 -8.81 -3.89 -4.65
N LEU A 58 -8.93 -5.05 -3.99
CA LEU A 58 -9.26 -5.12 -2.57
C LEU A 58 -8.18 -4.44 -1.73
N VAL A 59 -6.89 -4.70 -2.01
CA VAL A 59 -5.79 -4.05 -1.28
C VAL A 59 -5.84 -2.53 -1.45
N ILE A 60 -6.07 -2.02 -2.67
CA ILE A 60 -6.21 -0.58 -2.91
C ILE A 60 -7.36 0.00 -2.07
N LEU A 61 -8.54 -0.62 -2.14
CA LEU A 61 -9.73 -0.14 -1.46
C LEU A 61 -9.57 -0.16 0.06
N PHE A 62 -9.10 -1.27 0.64
CA PHE A 62 -8.96 -1.40 2.08
C PHE A 62 -7.84 -0.54 2.65
N SER A 63 -6.70 -0.41 1.96
CA SER A 63 -5.62 0.47 2.41
C SER A 63 -6.04 1.95 2.35
N ALA A 64 -6.74 2.37 1.29
CA ALA A 64 -7.27 3.72 1.19
C ALA A 64 -8.33 4.00 2.27
N LEU A 65 -9.29 3.08 2.46
CA LEU A 65 -10.31 3.19 3.50
C LEU A 65 -9.68 3.27 4.90
N ALA A 66 -8.75 2.39 5.23
CA ALA A 66 -8.07 2.40 6.53
C ALA A 66 -7.33 3.73 6.76
N GLY A 67 -6.62 4.24 5.75
CA GLY A 67 -5.96 5.55 5.82
C GLY A 67 -6.93 6.70 6.01
N SER A 68 -8.02 6.74 5.24
CA SER A 68 -9.04 7.79 5.36
C SER A 68 -9.79 7.74 6.70
N VAL A 69 -10.08 6.54 7.20
CA VAL A 69 -10.73 6.36 8.52
C VAL A 69 -9.79 6.81 9.63
N TYR A 70 -8.50 6.49 9.55
CA TYR A 70 -7.53 6.94 10.53
C TYR A 70 -7.45 8.48 10.57
N GLU A 71 -7.30 9.13 9.42
CA GLU A 71 -7.26 10.60 9.31
C GLU A 71 -8.53 11.28 9.83
N LEU A 72 -9.67 10.60 9.73
CA LEU A 72 -10.94 11.13 10.22
C LEU A 72 -11.03 11.09 11.76
N ILE A 73 -10.39 10.10 12.39
CA ILE A 73 -10.47 9.87 13.83
C ILE A 73 -9.35 10.60 14.59
N PHE A 74 -8.16 10.71 13.99
CA PHE A 74 -6.93 11.24 14.58
C PHE A 74 -6.36 12.37 13.74
#